data_AF-A0A8W8JB13-F1
#
_entry.id   AF-A0A8W8JB13-F1
#
_cell.length_a   1.000
_cell.length_b   1.000
_cell.length_c   1.000
_cell.angle_alpha   90.00
_cell.angle_beta   90.00
_cell.angle_gamma   90.00
#
_symmetry.space_group_name_H-M   'P 1'
#
loop_
_entity.id
_entity.type
_entity.pdbx_description
1 polymer ?
#
loop_
_entity_poly.entity_id
_entity_poly.type
_entity_poly.pdbx_seq_one_letter_code
_entity_poly.pdbx_strand_id
1 'polypeptide(L)'
;ESAAQLVLERAETGTSIKKPKEKSNFSPKKGLVLLDDKDLKKKMVERYGYQDTDEDKKTFRPPPLKQEPKKMLRYLDGRVVSTKGERFTEIKKEDSEEMKKTYVNLKPARKYRFH
;
A
#
# COMPACT_ATOMS: atom_id res chain seq x y z
N GLU A 1 77.67 5.73 -9.65
CA GLU A 1 76.47 4.89 -9.44
C GLU A 1 75.65 5.24 -8.19
N SER A 2 76.24 5.87 -7.16
CA SER A 2 75.57 6.27 -5.90
C SER A 2 74.29 7.11 -6.05
N ALA A 3 74.22 8.04 -7.02
CA ALA A 3 73.05 8.90 -7.19
C ALA A 3 71.77 8.13 -7.56
N ALA A 4 71.87 7.01 -8.30
CA ALA A 4 70.71 6.23 -8.71
C ALA A 4 70.11 5.42 -7.54
N GLN A 5 70.97 4.83 -6.70
CA GLN A 5 70.54 4.11 -5.48
C GLN A 5 69.81 5.05 -4.52
N LEU A 6 70.32 6.26 -4.36
CA LEU A 6 69.75 7.26 -3.47
C LEU A 6 68.34 7.72 -3.94
N VAL A 7 68.10 7.77 -5.25
CA VAL A 7 66.78 8.06 -5.81
C VAL A 7 65.78 6.93 -5.55
N LEU A 8 66.21 5.66 -5.62
CA LEU A 8 65.36 4.50 -5.33
C LEU A 8 64.97 4.43 -3.85
N GLU A 9 65.93 4.58 -2.95
CA GLU A 9 65.70 4.56 -1.50
C GLU A 9 64.71 5.67 -1.06
N ARG A 10 64.82 6.87 -1.63
CA ARG A 10 63.87 7.97 -1.37
C ARG A 10 62.45 7.69 -1.86
N ALA A 11 62.31 6.93 -2.94
CA ALA A 11 61.01 6.53 -3.44
C ALA A 11 60.34 5.47 -2.54
N GLU A 12 61.13 4.54 -1.98
CA GLU A 12 60.66 3.49 -1.07
C GLU A 12 60.32 4.04 0.32
N THR A 13 61.14 4.96 0.84
CA THR A 13 60.96 5.59 2.17
C THR A 13 59.92 6.71 2.19
N GLY A 14 59.34 7.07 1.04
CA GLY A 14 58.29 8.10 0.94
C GLY A 14 58.79 9.54 1.16
N THR A 15 60.10 9.76 1.21
CA THR A 15 60.73 11.08 1.41
C THR A 15 60.97 11.83 0.09
N SER A 16 60.47 11.31 -1.03
CA SER A 16 60.60 11.90 -2.36
C SER A 16 59.93 13.27 -2.46
N ILE A 17 60.68 14.26 -2.96
CA ILE A 17 60.23 15.67 -3.13
C ILE A 17 59.14 15.78 -4.23
N LYS A 18 59.03 14.80 -5.13
CA LYS A 18 58.00 14.79 -6.18
C LYS A 18 56.79 14.02 -5.68
N LYS A 19 55.60 14.64 -5.70
CA LYS A 19 54.34 13.95 -5.46
C LYS A 19 54.26 12.73 -6.38
N PRO A 20 53.94 11.52 -5.89
CA PRO A 20 53.67 10.40 -6.77
C PRO A 20 52.53 10.83 -7.67
N LYS A 21 52.76 10.80 -8.99
CA LYS A 21 51.65 10.86 -9.94
C LYS A 21 50.85 9.60 -9.66
N GLU A 22 49.80 9.71 -8.86
CA GLU A 22 48.79 8.67 -8.81
C GLU A 22 48.42 8.39 -10.26
N LYS A 23 48.64 7.14 -10.67
CA LYS A 23 48.17 6.65 -11.95
C LYS A 23 46.66 6.68 -11.84
N SER A 24 46.05 7.82 -12.14
CA SER A 24 44.63 7.81 -12.47
C SER A 24 44.54 6.88 -13.67
N ASN A 25 43.84 5.75 -13.51
CA ASN A 25 43.56 4.81 -14.60
C ASN A 25 42.63 5.44 -15.67
N PHE A 26 42.49 6.76 -15.67
CA PHE A 26 41.77 7.49 -16.68
C PHE A 26 42.68 7.71 -17.89
N SER A 27 42.76 6.68 -18.72
CA SER A 27 43.13 6.91 -20.11
C SER A 27 42.12 7.91 -20.71
N PRO A 28 42.57 9.00 -21.35
CA PRO A 28 41.65 9.87 -22.08
C PRO A 28 41.08 9.02 -23.22
N LYS A 29 39.85 8.55 -23.05
CA LYS A 29 39.16 7.77 -24.09
C LYS A 29 39.08 8.65 -25.33
N LYS A 30 39.78 8.25 -26.39
CA LYS A 30 39.63 8.82 -27.72
C LYS A 30 38.16 8.68 -28.11
N GLY A 31 37.50 9.80 -28.35
CA GLY A 31 36.11 9.87 -28.81
C GLY A 31 35.10 10.15 -27.70
N LEU A 32 35.08 11.38 -27.19
CA LEU A 32 33.80 11.94 -26.74
C LEU A 32 32.95 12.12 -28.01
N VAL A 33 32.12 11.12 -28.32
CA VAL A 33 31.00 11.33 -29.23
C VAL A 33 30.05 12.25 -28.49
N LEU A 34 29.81 13.45 -29.04
CA LEU A 34 28.79 14.37 -28.56
C LEU A 34 27.44 13.71 -28.87
N LEU A 35 26.98 12.89 -27.94
CA LEU A 35 25.66 12.26 -27.99
C LEU A 35 24.65 13.30 -27.51
N ASP A 36 23.49 13.34 -28.16
CA ASP A 36 22.35 14.12 -27.67
C ASP A 36 22.05 13.74 -26.21
N ASP A 37 21.59 14.71 -25.42
CA ASP A 37 21.40 14.54 -23.98
C ASP A 37 20.43 13.39 -23.67
N LYS A 38 19.47 13.13 -24.57
CA LYS A 38 18.53 12.01 -24.50
C LYS A 38 19.24 10.66 -24.63
N ASP A 39 20.13 10.54 -25.59
CA ASP A 39 20.87 9.30 -25.86
C ASP A 39 21.93 9.05 -24.79
N LEU A 40 22.54 10.12 -24.27
CA LEU A 40 23.45 10.04 -23.14
C LEU A 40 22.72 9.57 -21.88
N LYS A 41 21.56 10.17 -21.57
CA LYS A 41 20.72 9.77 -20.43
C LYS A 41 20.30 8.30 -20.55
N LYS A 42 19.87 7.86 -21.74
CA LYS A 42 19.52 6.45 -22.00
C LYS A 42 20.71 5.52 -21.71
N LYS A 43 21.89 5.80 -22.27
CA LYS A 43 23.11 5.01 -22.01
C LYS A 43 23.55 5.02 -20.55
N MET A 44 23.34 6.11 -19.83
CA MET A 44 23.67 6.19 -18.41
C MET A 44 22.72 5.32 -17.58
N VAL A 45 21.42 5.39 -17.85
CA VAL A 45 20.42 4.54 -17.18
C VAL A 45 20.62 3.06 -17.53
N GLU A 46 20.91 2.71 -18.78
CA GLU A 46 21.15 1.31 -19.19
C GLU A 46 22.42 0.71 -18.56
N ARG A 47 23.49 1.50 -18.40
CA ARG A 47 24.77 0.99 -17.88
C ARG A 47 24.89 1.04 -16.36
N TYR A 48 24.20 1.97 -15.73
CA TYR A 48 24.38 2.26 -14.29
C TYR A 48 23.07 2.25 -13.50
N GLY A 49 21.92 2.24 -14.18
CA GLY A 49 20.62 2.11 -13.54
C GLY A 49 20.35 0.64 -13.22
N TYR A 50 20.22 0.34 -11.94
CA TYR A 50 19.62 -0.92 -11.50
C TYR A 50 18.11 -0.76 -11.54
N GLN A 51 17.43 -1.53 -12.39
CA GLN A 51 15.97 -1.54 -12.50
C GLN A 51 15.46 -2.87 -11.96
N ASP A 52 14.82 -2.84 -10.79
CA ASP A 52 14.17 -4.02 -10.21
C ASP A 52 12.82 -4.26 -10.91
N THR A 53 12.88 -5.01 -12.01
CA THR A 53 11.67 -5.36 -12.77
C THR A 53 10.82 -6.43 -12.08
N ASP A 54 11.32 -7.06 -11.02
CA ASP A 54 10.63 -8.16 -10.35
C ASP A 54 9.66 -7.65 -9.30
N GLU A 55 9.98 -6.53 -8.64
CA GLU A 55 9.05 -5.82 -7.76
C GLU A 55 7.86 -5.23 -8.56
N ASP A 56 8.12 -4.65 -9.73
CA ASP A 56 7.09 -4.06 -10.59
C ASP A 56 6.08 -5.10 -11.12
N LYS A 57 6.50 -6.36 -11.32
CA LYS A 57 5.61 -7.46 -11.73
C LYS A 57 4.70 -7.93 -10.58
N LYS A 58 5.03 -7.60 -9.33
CA LYS A 58 4.32 -8.07 -8.15
C LYS A 58 3.08 -7.21 -7.89
N THR A 59 1.98 -7.55 -8.55
CA THR A 59 0.69 -6.93 -8.23
C THR A 59 0.20 -7.42 -6.87
N PHE A 60 0.03 -6.51 -5.90
CA PHE A 60 -0.62 -6.84 -4.63
C PHE A 60 -2.08 -7.23 -4.88
N ARG A 61 -2.43 -8.49 -4.59
CA ARG A 61 -3.83 -8.95 -4.59
C ARG A 61 -4.29 -9.04 -3.13
N PRO A 62 -5.20 -8.16 -2.68
CA PRO A 62 -5.72 -8.26 -1.33
C PRO A 62 -6.34 -9.63 -1.12
N PRO A 63 -6.09 -10.30 0.02
CA PRO A 63 -6.76 -11.54 0.36
C PRO A 63 -8.29 -11.35 0.32
N PRO A 64 -9.06 -12.35 -0.12
CA PRO A 64 -10.52 -12.25 -0.09
C PRO A 64 -10.99 -11.96 1.34
N LEU A 65 -12.01 -11.10 1.46
CA LEU A 65 -12.64 -10.79 2.74
C LEU A 65 -13.07 -12.11 3.39
N LYS A 66 -12.63 -12.34 4.63
CA LYS A 66 -13.04 -13.50 5.43
C LYS A 66 -14.56 -13.42 5.61
N GLN A 67 -15.30 -14.19 4.83
CA GLN A 67 -16.73 -14.33 5.05
C GLN A 67 -16.90 -15.13 6.33
N GLU A 68 -17.25 -14.45 7.42
CA GLU A 68 -17.67 -15.14 8.63
C GLU A 68 -18.83 -16.09 8.28
N PRO A 69 -18.84 -17.32 8.82
CA PRO A 69 -19.88 -18.27 8.54
C PRO A 69 -21.23 -17.66 8.91
N LYS A 70 -22.14 -17.58 7.93
CA LYS A 70 -23.49 -17.06 8.15
C LYS A 70 -24.13 -17.87 9.28
N LYS A 71 -24.58 -17.18 10.33
CA LYS A 71 -25.30 -17.82 11.44
C LYS A 71 -26.54 -18.53 10.89
N MET A 72 -26.83 -19.74 11.38
CA MET A 72 -28.04 -20.45 10.99
C MET A 72 -29.29 -19.64 11.38
N LEU A 73 -30.17 -19.40 10.40
CA LEU A 73 -31.49 -18.85 10.65
C LEU A 73 -32.35 -19.92 11.34
N ARG A 74 -33.04 -19.53 12.41
CA ARG A 74 -34.01 -20.39 13.09
C ARG A 74 -35.41 -20.07 12.59
N TYR A 75 -36.24 -21.09 12.42
CA TYR A 75 -37.62 -20.94 11.98
C TYR A 75 -38.58 -21.45 13.05
N LEU A 76 -39.71 -20.77 13.19
CA LEU A 76 -40.88 -21.21 13.96
C LEU A 76 -42.12 -20.92 13.11
N ASP A 77 -42.95 -21.92 12.86
CA ASP A 77 -44.18 -21.80 12.05
C ASP A 77 -43.98 -21.09 10.69
N GLY A 78 -42.87 -21.39 10.01
CA GLY A 78 -42.52 -20.81 8.71
C GLY A 78 -42.00 -19.36 8.77
N ARG A 79 -41.85 -18.75 9.96
CA ARG A 79 -41.32 -17.39 10.16
C ARG A 79 -39.88 -17.43 10.68
N VAL A 80 -39.07 -16.46 10.25
CA VAL A 80 -37.69 -16.30 10.72
C VAL A 80 -37.71 -15.77 12.14
N VAL A 81 -37.05 -16.49 13.05
CA VAL A 81 -36.81 -16.07 14.43
C VAL A 81 -35.51 -15.26 14.52
N SER A 82 -35.46 -14.31 15.46
CA SER A 82 -34.29 -13.48 15.73
C SER A 82 -33.01 -14.33 15.84
N THR A 83 -31.98 -13.91 15.11
CA THR A 83 -30.64 -14.53 15.12
C THR A 83 -29.82 -14.12 16.34
N LYS A 84 -30.36 -13.23 17.19
CA LYS A 84 -29.68 -12.62 18.33
C LYS A 84 -29.79 -13.41 19.64
N GLY A 85 -30.20 -14.67 19.59
CA GLY A 85 -30.17 -15.58 20.75
C GLY A 85 -31.27 -15.33 21.80
N GLU A 86 -32.33 -14.63 21.43
CA GLU A 86 -33.52 -14.47 22.27
C GLU A 86 -34.14 -15.84 22.60
N ARG A 87 -34.53 -16.04 23.86
CA ARG A 87 -35.05 -17.33 24.35
C ARG A 87 -36.52 -17.57 24.02
N PHE A 88 -37.28 -16.50 23.76
CA PHE A 88 -38.71 -16.54 23.50
C PHE A 88 -39.05 -15.58 22.36
N THR A 89 -40.09 -15.91 21.60
CA THR A 89 -40.65 -15.03 20.56
C THR A 89 -42.10 -14.71 20.92
N GLU A 90 -42.48 -13.44 20.83
CA GLU A 90 -43.86 -13.03 21.05
C GLU A 90 -44.68 -13.34 19.80
N ILE A 91 -45.55 -14.34 19.90
CA ILE A 91 -46.49 -14.68 18.83
C ILE A 91 -47.71 -13.77 18.99
N LYS A 92 -47.71 -12.66 18.25
CA LYS A 92 -48.91 -11.83 18.11
C LYS A 92 -49.86 -12.53 17.15
N LYS A 93 -51.11 -12.73 17.60
CA LYS A 93 -52.19 -13.11 16.69
C LYS A 93 -52.32 -11.97 15.69
N GLU A 94 -52.38 -12.30 14.41
CA GLU A 94 -52.61 -11.28 13.39
C GLU A 94 -54.03 -10.75 13.60
N ASP A 95 -54.13 -9.50 14.05
CA ASP A 95 -55.40 -8.80 14.03
C ASP A 95 -55.89 -8.76 12.59
N SER A 96 -57.09 -9.29 12.36
CA SER A 96 -57.68 -9.36 11.02
C SER A 96 -57.71 -7.95 10.42
N GLU A 97 -57.52 -7.83 9.10
CA GLU A 97 -57.56 -6.52 8.44
C GLU A 97 -58.89 -5.79 8.69
N GLU A 98 -59.97 -6.52 8.97
CA GLU A 98 -61.27 -5.99 9.37
C GLU A 98 -61.21 -5.23 10.70
N MET A 99 -60.51 -5.77 11.71
CA MET A 99 -60.29 -5.11 13.01
C MET A 99 -59.45 -3.83 12.86
N LYS A 100 -58.51 -3.80 11.91
CA LYS A 100 -57.71 -2.60 11.60
C LYS A 100 -58.52 -1.51 10.90
N LYS A 101 -59.53 -1.88 10.09
CA LYS A 101 -60.43 -0.90 9.46
C LYS A 101 -61.34 -0.21 10.47
N THR A 102 -61.66 -0.89 11.58
CA THR A 102 -62.44 -0.33 12.68
C THR A 102 -61.63 0.49 13.68
N TYR A 103 -60.31 0.60 13.49
CA TYR A 103 -59.46 1.41 14.37
C TYR A 103 -59.71 2.90 14.14
N VAL A 104 -60.58 3.49 14.96
CA VAL A 104 -60.84 4.93 14.92
C VAL A 104 -59.77 5.65 15.73
N ASN A 105 -58.85 6.33 15.05
CA ASN A 105 -57.89 7.22 15.69
C ASN A 105 -58.56 8.56 16.01
N LEU A 106 -59.30 8.62 17.11
CA LEU A 106 -59.87 9.89 17.59
C LEU A 106 -58.73 10.79 18.07
N LYS A 107 -58.62 11.99 17.49
CA LYS A 107 -57.77 13.04 18.03
C LYS A 107 -58.24 13.35 19.46
N PRO A 108 -57.32 13.53 20.42
CA PRO A 108 -57.70 13.92 21.78
C PRO A 108 -58.49 15.24 21.73
N ALA A 109 -59.57 15.32 22.51
CA ALA A 109 -60.40 16.52 22.57
C ALA A 109 -59.53 17.74 22.92
N ARG A 110 -59.64 18.83 22.12
CA ARG A 110 -58.93 20.08 22.39
C ARG A 110 -59.46 20.64 23.70
N LYS A 111 -58.66 20.53 24.77
CA LYS A 111 -58.97 21.17 26.05
C LYS A 111 -58.86 22.68 25.84
N TYR A 112 -60.00 23.36 25.81
CA TYR A 112 -60.06 24.81 25.79
C TYR A 112 -59.54 25.33 27.14
N ARG A 113 -58.43 26.07 27.13
CA ARG A 113 -57.91 26.75 28.32
C ARG A 113 -58.48 28.16 28.29
N PHE A 114 -59.53 28.41 29.08
CA PHE A 114 -59.95 29.78 29.37
C PHE A 114 -58.79 30.49 30.08
N HIS A 115 -58.34 31.59 29.49
CA HIS A 115 -57.49 32.60 30.13
C HIS A 115 -58.36 33.52 30.98
#